data_AF-A0A3N1A1T8-F1
#
_entry.id   AF-A0A3N1A1T8-F1
#
_cell.length_a   1.000
_cell.length_b   1.000
_cell.length_c   1.000
_cell.angle_alpha   90.00
_cell.angle_beta   90.00
_cell.angle_gamma   90.00
#
_symmetry.space_group_name_H-M   'P 1'
#
loop_
_entity.id
_entity.type
_entity.pdbx_description
1 polymer ?
#
loop_
_entity_poly.entity_id
_entity_poly.type
_entity_poly.pdbx_seq_one_letter_code
_entity_poly.pdbx_strand_id
1 'polypeptide(L)'
;MSRDELLRVGDTLRLGKADWVYADRPMIVRVADIRYGLDQEQSQVVGLIGTVVAGGRDGRMVAIAVYKSALTRPGVVERPRPVNGETYDNQPHGH
;
A
#
# COMPACT_ATOMS: atom_id res chain seq x y z
N MET A 1 -7.92 -13.54 6.10
CA MET A 1 -7.30 -12.68 5.08
C MET A 1 -5.82 -13.00 5.07
N SER A 2 -5.25 -13.37 3.93
CA SER A 2 -3.80 -13.57 3.84
C SER A 2 -3.07 -12.22 3.95
N ARG A 3 -1.82 -12.21 4.42
CA ARG A 3 -1.07 -10.97 4.73
C ARG A 3 -0.80 -10.13 3.48
N ASP A 4 -0.51 -10.81 2.37
CA ASP A 4 -0.44 -10.21 1.05
C ASP A 4 -1.81 -9.70 0.57
N GLU A 5 -2.92 -9.99 1.23
CA GLU A 5 -4.20 -9.35 0.89
C GLU A 5 -4.33 -7.94 1.44
N LEU A 6 -3.61 -7.58 2.50
CA LEU A 6 -3.85 -6.31 3.18
C LEU A 6 -3.18 -5.13 2.46
N LEU A 7 -1.90 -5.29 2.08
CA LEU A 7 -1.11 -4.24 1.46
C LEU A 7 0.10 -4.82 0.73
N ARG A 8 0.43 -4.28 -0.45
CA ARG A 8 1.64 -4.61 -1.20
C ARG A 8 2.33 -3.36 -1.74
N VAL A 9 3.61 -3.50 -2.09
CA VAL A 9 4.31 -2.50 -2.90
C VAL A 9 3.60 -2.35 -4.25
N GLY A 10 3.43 -1.11 -4.69
CA GLY A 10 2.71 -0.77 -5.93
C GLY A 10 1.23 -0.45 -5.72
N ASP A 11 0.63 -0.82 -4.59
CA ASP A 11 -0.75 -0.45 -4.25
C ASP A 11 -0.90 1.07 -4.15
N THR A 12 -2.08 1.56 -4.50
CA THR A 12 -2.48 2.96 -4.29
C THR A 12 -3.42 3.05 -3.10
N LEU A 13 -3.06 3.89 -2.14
CA LEU A 13 -3.82 4.16 -0.94
C LEU A 13 -4.57 5.47 -1.06
N ARG A 14 -5.89 5.44 -0.89
CA ARG A 14 -6.76 6.61 -0.76
C ARG A 14 -7.06 6.83 0.72
N LEU A 15 -6.27 7.69 1.35
CA LEU A 15 -6.29 7.91 2.79
C LEU A 15 -7.05 9.19 3.14
N GLY A 16 -8.05 9.07 3.99
CA GLY A 16 -8.65 10.18 4.72
C GLY A 16 -7.75 10.66 5.86
N LYS A 17 -8.13 11.78 6.48
CA LYS A 17 -7.36 12.39 7.59
C LYS A 17 -7.27 11.46 8.82
N ALA A 18 -8.25 10.60 9.08
CA ALA A 18 -8.22 9.70 10.23
C ALA A 18 -7.41 8.41 10.00
N ASP A 19 -6.88 8.22 8.79
CA ASP A 19 -6.40 6.91 8.34
C ASP A 19 -4.91 6.71 8.57
N TRP A 20 -4.20 7.78 8.91
CA TRP A 20 -2.76 7.78 9.11
C TRP A 20 -2.37 8.76 10.22
N VAL A 21 -1.20 8.50 10.82
CA VAL A 21 -0.75 9.20 12.03
C VAL A 21 -0.31 10.63 11.70
N TYR A 22 -0.68 11.58 12.56
CA TYR A 22 -0.39 13.02 12.42
C TYR A 22 -0.88 13.66 11.11
N ALA A 23 -1.91 13.10 10.50
CA ALA A 23 -2.48 13.61 9.27
C ALA A 23 -3.02 15.04 9.42
N ASP A 24 -2.63 15.92 8.50
CA ASP A 24 -3.24 17.25 8.34
C ASP A 24 -4.35 17.26 7.28
N ARG A 25 -4.32 16.32 6.33
CA ARG A 25 -5.21 16.26 5.16
C ARG A 25 -5.43 14.84 4.62
N PRO A 26 -6.47 14.63 3.79
CA PRO A 26 -6.57 13.46 2.94
C PRO A 26 -5.46 13.43 1.87
N MET A 27 -5.02 12.23 1.47
CA MET A 27 -3.97 12.05 0.49
C MET A 27 -4.12 10.74 -0.28
N ILE A 28 -3.65 10.74 -1.52
CA ILE A 28 -3.49 9.52 -2.31
C ILE A 28 -2.00 9.22 -2.42
N VAL A 29 -1.58 8.01 -2.05
CA VAL A 29 -0.17 7.59 -2.09
C VAL A 29 -0.02 6.25 -2.79
N ARG A 30 0.98 6.14 -3.66
CA ARG A 30 1.44 4.86 -4.18
C ARG A 30 2.54 4.29 -3.30
N VAL A 31 2.35 3.08 -2.79
CA VAL A 31 3.30 2.40 -1.89
C VAL A 31 4.57 2.04 -2.65
N ALA A 32 5.71 2.48 -2.14
CA ALA A 32 7.03 2.19 -2.69
C ALA A 32 7.80 1.18 -1.83
N ASP A 33 7.61 1.20 -0.51
CA ASP A 33 8.25 0.28 0.43
C ASP A 33 7.39 0.10 1.69
N ILE A 34 7.46 -1.06 2.33
CA ILE A 34 6.77 -1.38 3.58
C ILE A 34 7.84 -1.63 4.65
N ARG A 35 7.90 -0.74 5.64
CA ARG A 35 9.00 -0.68 6.61
C ARG A 35 8.79 -1.57 7.82
N TYR A 36 7.59 -1.53 8.40
CA TYR A 36 7.29 -2.24 9.65
C TYR A 36 5.79 -2.40 9.87
N GLY A 37 5.45 -3.21 10.87
CA GLY A 37 4.10 -3.28 11.42
C GLY A 37 3.13 -4.15 10.64
N LEU A 38 3.38 -4.42 9.34
CA LEU A 38 2.50 -5.27 8.52
C LEU A 38 2.31 -6.66 9.17
N ASP A 39 3.41 -7.35 9.47
CA ASP A 39 3.41 -8.71 10.01
C ASP A 39 3.31 -8.79 11.55
N GLN A 40 3.26 -7.66 12.23
CA GLN A 40 3.23 -7.61 13.70
C GLN A 40 1.81 -7.45 14.20
N GLU A 41 1.23 -8.50 14.80
CA GLU A 41 -0.17 -8.49 15.28
C GLU A 41 -0.43 -7.38 16.31
N GLN A 42 0.54 -7.12 17.20
CA GLN A 42 0.41 -6.06 18.20
C GLN A 42 0.47 -4.64 17.60
N SER A 43 0.99 -4.48 16.38
CA SER A 43 1.09 -3.17 15.75
C SER A 43 -0.26 -2.75 15.16
N GLN A 44 -0.79 -1.62 15.61
CA GLN A 44 -2.00 -1.02 15.07
C GLN A 44 -1.78 -0.27 13.74
N VAL A 45 -0.51 -0.01 13.40
CA VAL A 45 -0.12 0.75 12.22
C VAL A 45 0.86 -0.03 11.35
N VAL A 46 0.90 0.33 10.07
CA VAL A 46 1.91 -0.11 9.09
C VAL A 46 2.72 1.11 8.69
N GLY A 47 4.03 1.06 8.91
CA GLY A 47 4.95 2.09 8.43
C GLY A 47 5.32 1.83 6.99
N LEU A 48 5.20 2.83 6.13
CA LEU A 48 5.50 2.71 4.70
C LEU A 48 6.17 3.96 4.14
N ILE A 49 6.86 3.76 3.02
CA ILE A 49 7.30 4.84 2.15
C ILE A 49 6.43 4.80 0.90
N GLY A 50 5.99 5.96 0.43
CA GLY A 50 5.26 6.04 -0.82
C GLY A 50 5.36 7.40 -1.48
N THR A 51 4.96 7.44 -2.75
CA THR A 51 4.91 8.68 -3.54
C THR A 51 3.51 9.24 -3.50
N VAL A 52 3.36 10.51 -3.14
CA VAL A 52 2.08 11.21 -3.16
C VAL A 52 1.63 11.35 -4.61
N VAL A 53 0.45 10.81 -4.92
CA VAL A 53 -0.19 10.90 -6.23
C VAL A 53 -1.14 12.10 -6.29
N ALA A 54 -1.81 12.41 -5.18
CA ALA A 54 -2.69 13.57 -5.03
C ALA A 54 -2.81 13.99 -3.56
N GLY A 55 -3.12 15.27 -3.31
CA GLY A 55 -3.36 15.81 -1.96
C GLY A 55 -2.45 16.97 -1.55
N GLY A 56 -1.74 17.58 -2.51
CA GLY A 56 -1.02 18.84 -2.29
C GLY A 56 0.47 18.67 -2.03
N ARG A 57 1.04 17.52 -2.40
CA ARG A 57 2.49 17.22 -2.41
C ARG A 57 2.87 16.26 -3.53
N ASP A 58 2.15 16.35 -4.63
CA ASP A 58 2.15 15.35 -5.69
C ASP A 58 3.58 15.16 -6.25
N GLY A 59 3.96 13.90 -6.47
CA GLY A 59 5.31 13.49 -6.86
C GLY A 59 6.33 13.38 -5.72
N ARG A 60 6.04 13.84 -4.49
CA ARG A 60 6.98 13.73 -3.37
C ARG A 60 6.93 12.35 -2.72
N MET A 61 8.10 11.85 -2.31
CA MET A 61 8.17 10.71 -1.40
C MET A 61 7.88 11.12 0.04
N VAL A 62 7.13 10.29 0.75
CA VAL A 62 6.76 10.48 2.16
C VAL A 62 6.92 9.18 2.92
N ALA A 63 7.34 9.28 4.18
CA ALA A 63 7.24 8.18 5.14
C ALA A 63 6.03 8.43 6.03
N ILE A 64 5.11 7.47 6.11
CA ILE A 64 3.87 7.58 6.88
C ILE A 64 3.58 6.29 7.64
N ALA A 65 2.81 6.40 8.71
CA ALA A 65 2.23 5.26 9.42
C ALA A 65 0.72 5.24 9.20
N VAL A 66 0.20 4.18 8.60
CA VAL A 66 -1.22 4.00 8.26
C VAL A 66 -1.86 3.05 9.24
N TYR A 67 -3.05 3.35 9.75
CA TYR A 67 -3.78 2.44 10.63
C TYR A 67 -4.22 1.18 9.87
N LYS A 68 -4.02 0.00 10.46
CA LYS A 68 -4.45 -1.27 9.84
C LYS A 68 -5.94 -1.33 9.61
N SER A 69 -6.74 -0.76 10.52
CA SER A 69 -8.19 -0.63 10.36
C SER A 69 -8.59 0.21 9.15
N ALA A 70 -7.72 1.12 8.68
CA ALA A 70 -7.98 1.86 7.47
C ALA A 70 -7.86 0.95 6.23
N LEU A 71 -6.84 0.08 6.19
CA LEU A 71 -6.52 -0.79 5.06
C LEU A 71 -7.59 -1.86 4.80
N THR A 72 -8.41 -2.19 5.79
CA THR A 72 -9.52 -3.14 5.62
C THR A 72 -10.79 -2.51 5.08
N ARG A 73 -10.87 -1.16 5.01
CA ARG A 73 -12.07 -0.48 4.51
C ARG A 73 -12.12 -0.50 2.98
N PRO A 74 -13.30 -0.74 2.39
CA PRO A 74 -13.47 -0.71 0.94
C PRO A 74 -12.99 0.61 0.32
N GLY A 75 -12.25 0.52 -0.78
CA GLY A 75 -11.79 1.68 -1.55
C GLY A 75 -10.56 2.40 -0.98
N VAL A 76 -10.04 1.99 0.18
CA VAL A 76 -8.78 2.54 0.70
C VAL A 76 -7.59 1.99 -0.07
N VAL A 77 -7.56 0.68 -0.33
CA VAL A 77 -6.49 0.02 -1.08
C VAL A 77 -6.97 -0.26 -2.50
N GLU A 78 -6.28 0.31 -3.48
CA GLU A 78 -6.48 0.06 -4.90
C GLU A 78 -5.24 -0.65 -5.44
N ARG A 79 -5.42 -1.91 -5.85
CA ARG A 79 -4.31 -2.69 -6.41
C ARG A 79 -4.16 -2.40 -7.90
N PRO A 80 -2.92 -2.25 -8.40
CA PRO A 80 -2.70 -2.20 -9.84
C PRO A 80 -3.25 -3.49 -10.46
N ARG A 81 -4.09 -3.35 -11.49
CA ARG A 81 -4.48 -4.50 -12.29
C ARG A 81 -3.23 -5.04 -12.98
N PRO A 82 -3.04 -6.37 -13.06
CA PRO A 82 -2.09 -6.93 -13.99
C PRO A 82 -2.39 -6.35 -15.36
N VAL A 83 -1.40 -5.70 -15.98
CA VAL A 83 -1.48 -5.37 -17.39
C VAL A 83 -1.44 -6.73 -18.09
N ASN A 84 -2.49 -7.11 -18.81
CA ASN A 84 -2.61 -8.40 -19.47
C ASN A 84 -1.28 -8.81 -20.15
N GLY A 85 -0.67 -9.94 -19.78
CA GLY A 85 0.32 -10.60 -20.65
C GLY A 85 1.57 -11.27 -20.06
N GLU A 86 1.83 -11.29 -18.75
CA GLU A 86 3.03 -12.00 -18.23
C GLU A 86 2.68 -13.01 -17.14
N THR A 87 2.00 -14.09 -17.53
CA THR A 87 2.24 -15.39 -16.90
C THR A 87 3.63 -15.85 -17.31
N TYR A 88 4.62 -15.66 -16.43
CA TYR A 88 5.87 -16.42 -16.51
C TYR A 88 5.54 -17.88 -16.15
N ASP A 89 5.02 -18.63 -17.13
CA ASP A 89 5.03 -20.09 -17.09
C ASP A 89 6.50 -20.53 -17.18
N ASN A 90 7.14 -20.65 -16.03
CA ASN A 90 8.45 -21.29 -15.93
C ASN A 90 8.24 -22.80 -15.89
N GLN A 91 7.91 -23.41 -17.04
CA GLN A 91 8.02 -24.86 -17.22
C GLN A 91 9.51 -25.21 -17.40
N PRO A 92 10.06 -26.17 -16.64
CA PRO A 92 11.41 -26.65 -16.89
C PRO A 92 11.38 -27.51 -18.15
N HIS A 93 12.02 -27.05 -19.22
CA HIS A 93 12.34 -27.89 -20.37
C HIS A 93 13.37 -28.93 -19.95
N GLY A 94 12.90 -30.16 -19.73
CA GLY A 94 13.74 -31.35 -19.77
C GLY A 94 13.81 -31.88 -21.20
N HIS A 95 15.02 -32.01 -21.73
CA HIS A 95 15.41 -32.99 -22.75
C HIS A 95 16.88 -33.35 -22.54
#